data_AF-A0A6P2CSR7-F1
#
_entry.id   AF-A0A6P2CSR7-F1
#
_cell.length_a   1.000
_cell.length_b   1.000
_cell.length_c   1.000
_cell.angle_alpha   90.00
_cell.angle_beta   90.00
_cell.angle_gamma   90.00
#
_symmetry.space_group_name_H-M   'P 1'
#
loop_
_entity.id
_entity.type
_entity.pdbx_description
1 polymer ?
#
loop_
_entity_poly.entity_id
_entity_poly.type
_entity_poly.pdbx_seq_one_letter_code
_entity_poly.pdbx_strand_id
1 'polypeptide(L)'
;MPEQRNPYRGPRPWLRLGFRAPDRTVMSLDLVADTGSPAGIIIRTDLMNALRVAPSRNRQSNFGELEGGWIQWHNPDLGIVELVLAFGNDRAATAAARSHPDFVGLIGLPLLRLGEYGGNATDFWFRYPPTPTPTSLP
;
A
#
# COMPACT_ATOMS: atom_id res chain seq x y z
N MET A 1 -14.53 -9.82 10.81
CA MET A 1 -13.92 -9.15 9.64
C MET A 1 -12.45 -9.52 9.63
N PRO A 2 -11.87 -9.92 8.48
CA PRO A 2 -10.43 -10.05 8.34
C PRO A 2 -9.69 -8.81 8.84
N GLU A 3 -8.67 -9.01 9.68
CA GLU A 3 -7.85 -7.95 10.26
C GLU A 3 -6.38 -8.33 10.11
N GLN A 4 -5.58 -7.37 9.66
CA GLN A 4 -4.13 -7.45 9.73
C GLN A 4 -3.64 -6.50 10.82
N ARG A 5 -2.91 -7.04 11.80
CA ARG A 5 -2.19 -6.27 12.84
C ARG A 5 -0.70 -6.33 12.59
N ASN A 6 -0.05 -5.18 12.62
CA ASN A 6 1.38 -5.06 12.40
C ASN A 6 1.99 -4.26 13.56
N PRO A 7 2.86 -4.87 14.37
CA PRO A 7 3.59 -4.15 15.41
C PRO A 7 4.40 -3.01 14.78
N TYR A 8 4.45 -1.85 15.42
CA TYR A 8 5.22 -0.73 14.87
C TYR A 8 6.68 -1.11 14.63
N ARG A 9 7.24 -0.69 13.48
CA ARG A 9 8.67 -0.79 13.21
C ARG A 9 9.27 0.61 13.30
N GLY A 10 9.94 0.88 14.41
CA GLY A 10 10.24 2.26 14.83
C GLY A 10 8.94 3.04 15.07
N PRO A 11 8.86 4.33 14.72
CA PRO A 11 7.65 5.14 14.93
C PRO A 11 6.61 5.01 13.81
N ARG A 12 6.74 4.03 12.88
CA ARG A 12 5.96 4.02 11.63
C ARG A 12 4.87 2.96 11.60
N PRO A 13 3.61 3.33 11.29
CA PRO A 13 2.59 2.37 10.90
C PRO A 13 2.94 1.75 9.54
N TRP A 14 2.63 0.46 9.35
CA TRP A 14 2.93 -0.24 8.12
C TRP A 14 1.97 -1.40 7.88
N LEU A 15 1.90 -1.85 6.63
CA LEU A 15 1.15 -3.02 6.19
C LEU A 15 2.04 -3.92 5.33
N ARG A 16 1.96 -5.23 5.57
CA ARG A 16 2.37 -6.26 4.61
C ARG A 16 1.29 -6.50 3.56
N LEU A 17 1.58 -6.25 2.30
CA LEU A 17 0.65 -6.47 1.19
C LEU A 17 1.23 -7.47 0.18
N GLY A 18 0.41 -8.40 -0.28
CA GLY A 18 0.74 -9.31 -1.37
C GLY A 18 0.42 -8.69 -2.73
N PHE A 19 1.31 -8.86 -3.70
CA PHE A 19 1.10 -8.45 -5.07
C PHE A 19 1.40 -9.60 -6.00
N ARG A 20 0.56 -9.78 -7.02
CA ARG A 20 0.77 -10.81 -8.02
C ARG A 20 1.44 -10.21 -9.26
N ALA A 21 2.60 -10.75 -9.59
CA ALA A 21 3.35 -10.41 -10.79
C ALA A 21 2.71 -11.03 -12.05
N PRO A 22 3.07 -10.56 -13.27
CA PRO A 22 2.56 -11.10 -14.53
C PRO A 22 2.85 -12.60 -14.72
N ASP A 23 3.96 -13.10 -14.16
CA ASP A 23 4.35 -14.51 -14.16
C ASP A 23 3.55 -15.37 -13.15
N ARG A 24 2.60 -14.76 -12.43
CA ARG A 24 1.76 -15.32 -11.36
C ARG A 24 2.47 -15.54 -10.02
N THR A 25 3.75 -15.15 -9.90
CA THR A 25 4.44 -15.14 -8.61
C THR A 25 3.78 -14.13 -7.68
N VAL A 26 3.61 -14.48 -6.41
CA VAL A 26 3.10 -13.58 -5.39
C VAL A 26 4.27 -13.06 -4.55
N MET A 27 4.39 -11.75 -4.44
CA MET A 27 5.41 -11.05 -3.66
C MET A 27 4.75 -10.31 -2.50
N SER A 28 5.23 -10.53 -1.29
CA SER A 28 4.82 -9.74 -0.13
C SER A 28 5.75 -8.55 0.07
N LEU A 29 5.19 -7.35 0.17
CA LEU A 29 5.92 -6.10 0.38
C LEU A 29 5.49 -5.46 1.70
N ASP A 30 6.48 -4.99 2.47
CA ASP A 30 6.25 -4.22 3.68
C ASP A 30 6.26 -2.72 3.33
N LEU A 31 5.10 -2.08 3.44
CA LEU A 31 4.88 -0.68 3.03
C LEU A 31 4.50 0.18 4.22
N VAL A 32 5.11 1.36 4.33
CA VAL A 32 4.73 2.37 5.32
C VAL A 32 3.32 2.86 5.02
N ALA A 33 2.44 2.90 6.02
CA ALA A 33 1.14 3.51 5.87
C ALA A 33 1.27 5.04 5.98
N ASP A 34 0.99 5.75 4.88
CA ASP A 34 1.13 7.20 4.80
C ASP A 34 -0.20 7.86 4.42
N THR A 35 -0.92 8.35 5.43
CA THR A 35 -2.20 9.05 5.24
C THR A 35 -2.05 10.41 4.57
N GLY A 36 -0.83 10.96 4.47
CA GLY A 36 -0.54 12.20 3.74
C GLY A 36 -0.25 11.99 2.25
N SER A 37 -0.01 10.74 1.82
CA SER A 37 0.28 10.44 0.42
C SER A 37 -1.00 10.43 -0.44
N PRO A 38 -1.06 11.22 -1.53
CA PRO A 38 -2.17 11.21 -2.48
C PRO A 38 -2.09 10.05 -3.48
N ALA A 39 -0.99 9.29 -3.50
CA ALA A 39 -0.80 8.13 -4.35
C ALA A 39 -1.26 6.85 -3.63
N GLY A 40 -1.84 5.90 -4.36
CA GLY A 40 -2.26 4.62 -3.78
C GLY A 40 -1.07 3.82 -3.25
N ILE A 41 -0.09 3.56 -4.12
CA ILE A 41 1.15 2.85 -3.79
C ILE A 41 2.32 3.58 -4.44
N ILE A 42 3.40 3.76 -3.70
CA ILE A 42 4.71 4.15 -4.24
C ILE A 42 5.74 3.14 -3.75
N ILE A 43 6.46 2.50 -4.67
CA ILE A 43 7.50 1.51 -4.39
C ILE A 43 8.76 1.81 -5.20
N ARG A 44 9.84 1.07 -4.93
CA ARG A 44 11.04 1.11 -5.78
C ARG A 44 10.72 0.84 -7.24
N THR A 45 11.46 1.46 -8.14
CA THR A 45 11.23 1.39 -9.59
C THR A 45 11.40 -0.04 -10.12
N ASP A 46 12.37 -0.80 -9.61
CA ASP A 46 12.59 -2.21 -9.96
C ASP A 46 11.37 -3.08 -9.65
N LEU A 47 10.81 -2.95 -8.44
CA LEU A 47 9.61 -3.66 -8.01
C LEU A 47 8.38 -3.24 -8.82
N MET A 48 8.23 -1.94 -9.09
CA MET A 48 7.16 -1.44 -9.94
C MET A 48 7.20 -2.10 -11.31
N ASN A 49 8.39 -2.19 -11.93
CA ASN A 49 8.55 -2.81 -13.24
C ASN A 49 8.29 -4.33 -13.21
N ALA A 50 8.70 -5.01 -12.14
CA ALA A 50 8.44 -6.45 -11.97
C ALA A 50 6.94 -6.77 -11.79
N LEU A 51 6.19 -5.89 -11.12
CA LEU A 51 4.76 -6.09 -10.81
C LEU A 51 3.80 -5.50 -11.84
N ARG A 52 4.30 -4.67 -12.77
CA ARG A 52 3.48 -3.91 -13.74
C ARG A 52 2.73 -4.87 -14.67
N VAL A 53 1.40 -4.83 -14.62
CA VAL A 53 0.54 -5.56 -15.57
C VAL A 53 0.16 -4.70 -16.78
N ALA A 54 0.08 -3.38 -16.60
CA ALA A 54 -0.20 -2.43 -17.67
C ALA A 54 0.39 -1.05 -17.34
N PRO A 55 0.84 -0.27 -18.34
CA PRO A 55 1.31 1.09 -18.12
C PRO A 55 0.16 2.04 -17.74
N SER A 56 0.50 3.13 -17.05
CA SER A 56 -0.40 4.25 -16.79
C SER A 56 0.33 5.57 -17.08
N ARG A 57 -0.41 6.69 -17.15
CA ARG A 57 0.21 8.00 -17.37
C ARG A 57 1.05 8.40 -16.16
N ASN A 58 2.18 9.06 -16.43
CA ASN A 58 3.00 9.66 -15.39
C ASN A 58 2.21 10.73 -14.63
N ARG A 59 2.49 10.87 -13.34
CA ARG A 59 1.97 11.96 -12.51
C ARG A 59 3.12 12.76 -11.93
N GLN A 60 2.94 14.08 -11.88
CA GLN A 60 3.83 14.96 -11.14
C GLN A 60 3.45 14.93 -9.66
N SER A 61 4.45 14.75 -8.79
CA SER A 61 4.26 14.70 -7.35
C SER A 61 5.32 15.53 -6.63
N ASN A 62 5.17 15.72 -5.31
CA ASN A 62 6.21 16.25 -4.43
C ASN A 62 7.48 15.38 -4.38
N PHE A 63 7.45 14.17 -4.92
CA PHE A 63 8.60 13.26 -5.06
C PHE A 63 9.24 13.30 -6.46
N GLY A 64 8.74 14.15 -7.36
CA GLY A 64 9.16 14.23 -8.77
C GLY A 64 8.19 13.53 -9.73
N GLU A 65 8.66 13.23 -10.93
CA GLU A 65 7.92 12.43 -11.91
C GLU A 65 7.77 11.00 -11.40
N LEU A 66 6.54 10.49 -11.44
CA LEU A 66 6.20 9.14 -11.03
C LEU A 66 5.90 8.29 -12.27
N GLU A 67 6.65 7.22 -12.48
CA GLU A 67 6.34 6.22 -13.50
C GLU A 67 5.17 5.36 -13.03
N GLY A 68 4.00 5.59 -13.61
CA GLY A 68 2.75 4.96 -13.21
C GLY A 68 2.49 3.62 -13.91
N GLY A 69 1.83 2.71 -13.22
CA GLY A 69 1.29 1.50 -13.82
C GLY A 69 0.27 0.82 -12.93
N TRP A 70 -0.49 -0.08 -13.53
CA TRP A 70 -1.40 -0.95 -12.82
C TRP A 70 -0.62 -2.17 -12.30
N ILE A 71 -0.86 -2.53 -11.04
CA ILE A 71 -0.36 -3.75 -10.40
C ILE A 71 -1.52 -4.51 -9.77
N GLN A 72 -1.39 -5.83 -9.62
CA GLN A 72 -2.43 -6.65 -8.99
C GLN A 72 -2.17 -6.77 -7.49
N TRP A 73 -3.00 -6.10 -6.69
CA TRP A 73 -3.07 -6.33 -5.25
C TRP A 73 -3.72 -7.69 -4.99
N HIS A 74 -3.03 -8.56 -4.26
CA HIS A 74 -3.41 -9.94 -4.00
C HIS A 74 -3.26 -10.26 -2.50
N ASN A 75 -4.29 -9.94 -1.71
CA ASN A 75 -4.42 -10.30 -0.29
C ASN A 75 -5.71 -11.12 -0.10
N PRO A 76 -5.70 -12.42 -0.46
CA PRO A 76 -6.88 -13.28 -0.35
C PRO A 76 -7.37 -13.43 1.11
N ASP A 77 -6.47 -13.38 2.10
CA ASP A 77 -6.84 -13.43 3.52
C ASP A 77 -7.68 -12.23 3.96
N LEU A 78 -7.52 -11.09 3.28
CA LEU A 78 -8.36 -9.91 3.46
C LEU A 78 -9.52 -9.86 2.47
N GLY A 79 -9.66 -10.85 1.58
CA GLY A 79 -10.66 -10.86 0.51
C GLY A 79 -10.39 -9.84 -0.61
N ILE A 80 -9.16 -9.38 -0.78
CA ILE A 80 -8.79 -8.34 -1.75
C ILE A 80 -8.02 -8.96 -2.91
N VAL A 81 -8.57 -8.85 -4.11
CA VAL A 81 -7.88 -9.13 -5.38
C VAL A 81 -8.26 -8.06 -6.40
N GLU A 82 -7.46 -7.01 -6.49
CA GLU A 82 -7.81 -5.77 -7.22
C GLU A 82 -6.67 -5.25 -8.08
N LEU A 83 -7.00 -4.57 -9.18
CA LEU A 83 -6.02 -3.78 -9.93
C LEU A 83 -5.94 -2.39 -9.31
N VAL A 84 -4.73 -2.01 -8.89
CA VAL A 84 -4.48 -0.72 -8.26
C VAL A 84 -3.43 0.06 -9.02
N LEU A 85 -3.60 1.38 -9.02
CA LEU A 85 -2.61 2.28 -9.58
C LEU A 85 -1.45 2.44 -8.60
N ALA A 86 -0.25 2.11 -9.06
CA ALA A 86 0.99 2.23 -8.31
C ALA A 86 2.04 3.01 -9.11
N PHE A 87 3.06 3.46 -8.41
CA PHE A 87 4.11 4.29 -8.98
C PHE A 87 5.50 3.82 -8.54
N GLY A 88 6.46 3.91 -9.46
CA GLY A 88 7.89 3.75 -9.17
C GLY A 88 8.51 5.08 -8.74
N ASN A 89 9.15 5.12 -7.57
CA ASN A 89 9.97 6.25 -7.13
C ASN A 89 10.99 5.85 -6.06
N ASP A 90 12.27 5.78 -6.44
CA ASP A 90 13.33 5.33 -5.54
C ASP A 90 13.64 6.32 -4.41
N ARG A 91 13.36 7.62 -4.59
CA ARG A 91 13.53 8.62 -3.52
C ARG A 91 12.52 8.41 -2.40
N ALA A 92 11.25 8.17 -2.75
CA ALA A 92 10.20 7.87 -1.79
C ALA A 92 10.45 6.54 -1.07
N ALA A 93 10.87 5.51 -1.81
CA ALA A 93 11.22 4.22 -1.22
C ALA A 93 12.44 4.33 -0.28
N THR A 94 13.48 5.07 -0.67
CA THR A 94 14.64 5.36 0.20
C THR A 94 14.22 6.12 1.46
N ALA A 95 13.29 7.08 1.34
CA ALA A 95 12.77 7.81 2.49
C ALA A 95 11.98 6.90 3.45
N ALA A 96 11.19 5.96 2.93
CA ALA A 96 10.50 4.94 3.73
C ALA A 96 11.50 4.03 4.46
N ALA A 97 12.54 3.56 3.76
CA ALA A 97 13.58 2.69 4.29
C ALA A 97 14.39 3.31 5.44
N ARG A 98 14.42 4.65 5.58
CA ARG A 98 15.04 5.32 6.75
C ARG A 98 14.39 4.93 8.08
N SER A 99 13.14 4.47 8.06
CA SER A 99 12.44 4.04 9.28
C SER A 99 12.70 2.57 9.61
N HIS A 100 12.87 1.73 8.59
CA HIS A 100 13.24 0.31 8.71
C HIS A 100 13.74 -0.21 7.35
N PRO A 101 14.83 -0.98 7.27
CA PRO A 101 15.43 -1.42 5.99
C PRO A 101 14.49 -2.29 5.13
N ASP A 102 13.60 -3.04 5.75
CA ASP A 102 12.62 -3.88 5.03
C ASP A 102 11.54 -3.08 4.30
N PHE A 103 11.38 -1.78 4.59
CA PHE A 103 10.38 -0.98 3.90
C PHE A 103 10.82 -0.68 2.46
N VAL A 104 9.98 -1.08 1.51
CA VAL A 104 10.25 -0.94 0.07
C VAL A 104 9.45 0.19 -0.58
N GLY A 105 8.69 0.94 0.22
CA GLY A 105 7.79 1.98 -0.24
C GLY A 105 6.73 2.37 0.78
N LEU A 106 5.63 2.93 0.28
CA LEU A 106 4.48 3.37 1.06
C LEU A 106 3.16 2.96 0.39
N ILE A 107 2.14 2.79 1.23
CA ILE A 107 0.74 2.73 0.86
C ILE A 107 0.06 4.02 1.33
N GLY A 108 -0.58 4.73 0.41
CA GLY A 108 -1.20 6.01 0.69
C GLY A 108 -2.70 5.94 0.95
N LEU A 109 -3.25 7.11 1.25
CA LEU A 109 -4.64 7.27 1.67
C LEU A 109 -5.70 6.68 0.73
N PRO A 110 -5.57 6.74 -0.62
CA PRO A 110 -6.58 6.18 -1.50
C PRO A 110 -6.84 4.69 -1.29
N LEU A 111 -5.80 3.90 -0.99
CA LEU A 111 -5.98 2.47 -0.69
C LEU A 111 -6.31 2.21 0.77
N LEU A 112 -5.75 2.97 1.70
CA LEU A 112 -6.10 2.86 3.12
C LEU A 112 -7.61 3.07 3.35
N ARG A 113 -8.25 3.93 2.56
CA ARG A 113 -9.69 4.20 2.62
C ARG A 113 -10.58 3.07 2.09
N LEU A 114 -10.03 2.02 1.48
CA LEU A 114 -10.81 0.85 1.09
C LEU A 114 -11.23 0.00 2.29
N GLY A 115 -10.57 0.17 3.44
CA GLY A 115 -10.89 -0.51 4.69
C GLY A 115 -10.97 0.44 5.87
N GLU A 116 -11.16 -0.14 7.05
CA GLU A 116 -10.92 0.57 8.30
C GLU A 116 -9.47 0.43 8.70
N TYR A 117 -8.89 1.49 9.26
CA TYR A 117 -7.55 1.43 9.81
C TYR A 117 -7.42 2.27 11.07
N GLY A 118 -6.46 1.91 11.91
CA GLY A 118 -6.17 2.62 13.13
C GLY A 118 -4.90 2.12 13.79
N GLY A 119 -4.56 2.71 14.93
CA GLY A 119 -3.41 2.31 15.72
C GLY A 119 -3.71 2.37 17.20
N ASN A 120 -2.98 1.59 17.99
CA ASN A 120 -2.94 1.71 19.44
C ASN A 120 -1.48 1.98 19.88
N ALA A 121 -1.10 1.64 21.11
CA ALA A 121 0.27 1.84 21.59
C ALA A 121 1.31 0.90 20.95
N THR A 122 0.87 -0.25 20.43
CA THR A 122 1.76 -1.35 20.02
C THR A 122 1.68 -1.68 18.54
N ASP A 123 0.51 -1.48 17.92
CA ASP A 123 0.20 -1.99 16.60
C ASP A 123 -0.57 -0.98 15.75
N PHE A 124 -0.30 -1.03 14.44
CA PHE A 124 -1.18 -0.53 13.41
C PHE A 124 -2.04 -1.67 12.87
N TRP A 125 -3.33 -1.42 12.65
CA TRP A 125 -4.27 -2.42 12.14
C TRP A 125 -5.03 -1.92 10.92
N PHE A 126 -5.38 -2.86 10.05
CA PHE A 126 -6.23 -2.65 8.87
C PHE A 126 -7.27 -3.77 8.78
N ARG A 127 -8.52 -3.43 8.51
CA ARG A 127 -9.65 -4.36 8.36
C ARG A 127 -10.35 -4.15 7.04
N TYR A 128 -10.71 -5.27 6.40
CA TYR A 128 -11.51 -5.25 5.19
C TYR A 128 -12.55 -6.39 5.22
N PRO A 129 -13.79 -6.17 4.72
CA PRO A 129 -14.34 -4.86 4.35
C PRO A 129 -14.51 -3.95 5.58
N PRO A 130 -14.70 -2.62 5.41
CA PRO A 130 -14.98 -1.73 6.51
C PRO A 130 -16.29 -2.12 7.22
N THR A 131 -16.40 -1.85 8.52
CA THR A 131 -17.66 -2.03 9.25
C THR A 131 -18.70 -1.12 8.61
N PRO A 132 -19.90 -1.64 8.30
CA PRO A 132 -20.97 -0.78 7.83
C PRO A 132 -21.26 0.29 8.88
N THR A 133 -21.15 1.57 8.50
CA THR A 133 -21.62 2.64 9.37
C THR A 133 -23.12 2.41 9.59
N PRO A 134 -23.62 2.34 10.84
CA PRO A 134 -25.05 2.20 11.07
C PRO A 134 -25.75 3.39 10.41
N THR A 135 -26.58 3.11 9.41
CA THR A 135 -27.43 4.12 8.78
C THR A 135 -28.40 4.59 9.86
N SER A 136 -28.15 5.76 10.43
CA SER A 136 -29.20 6.49 11.14
C SER A 136 -30.28 6.80 10.10
N LEU A 137 -31.33 5.99 10.07
CA LEU A 137 -32.55 6.31 9.33
C LEU A 137 -33.12 7.62 9.94
N PRO A 138 -33.55 8.58 9.10
CA PRO A 138 -34.28 9.74 9.57
C PRO A 138 -35.63 9.34 10.18
#